data_AF-A0A3B9FEW6-F1
#
_entry.id   AF-A0A3B9FEW6-F1
#
_cell.length_a   1.000
_cell.length_b   1.000
_cell.length_c   1.000
_cell.angle_alpha   90.00
_cell.angle_beta   90.00
_cell.angle_gamma   90.00
#
_symmetry.space_group_name_H-M   'P 1'
#
loop_
_entity.id
_entity.type
_entity.pdbx_description
1 polymer ?
#
loop_
_entity_poly.entity_id
_entity_poly.type
_entity_poly.pdbx_seq_one_letter_code
_entity_poly.pdbx_strand_id
1 'polypeptide(L)'
;MLKSNNQRASKLGEKGWFSEDRLAYISILFTLGMGAVTAYALTRVDYLSNDTDTLIWLVVIDALALLVLGTLVGRQIWRLWSERRQRLAGHQLHWRMAVLFGGVTTFPAVIVTLFALFIVDYSLRGWFAERISTAVNESVRVAESYFDEHARSISGEVLTMANDINREAYRLVGKGNLMGRYLSDQAALRNMADAIIFDGTGQVLAKSQFAFAITFANLESSWVEQARKGEVVILRADETNKLRAVVKLNSYVDAYLLVGRFIDSKVLLAMDQTRLAASDYQQLGFQQLDLQISFAVLFGIILLLILIASLWIGLNLATAIVGPLGSVIHVAEQVRGGNLSQRVPDDLQLEEISRLGSAFNRMLDELARSREQLVQANTQIDQRREFTEAVLGGVSSGVIGLDRYGKITLPNATARSLLAKSDTDLIGK
;
A
#
# COMPACT_ATOMS: atom_id res chain seq x y z
N MET A 1 -10.79 -50.20 -44.76
CA MET A 1 -10.42 -48.85 -44.31
C MET A 1 -11.13 -48.58 -43.00
N LEU A 2 -10.47 -48.69 -41.83
CA LEU A 2 -10.93 -48.22 -40.49
C LEU A 2 -9.93 -48.69 -39.40
N LYS A 3 -8.65 -48.35 -39.55
CA LYS A 3 -7.62 -48.51 -38.50
C LYS A 3 -6.54 -47.45 -38.72
N SER A 4 -6.82 -46.18 -38.38
CA SER A 4 -5.74 -45.18 -38.24
C SER A 4 -6.03 -44.01 -37.31
N ASN A 5 -7.16 -43.97 -36.59
CA ASN A 5 -7.51 -42.77 -35.81
C ASN A 5 -7.23 -42.86 -34.30
N ASN A 6 -6.64 -43.95 -33.81
CA ASN A 6 -6.45 -44.18 -32.37
C ASN A 6 -5.03 -43.94 -31.85
N GLN A 7 -4.14 -43.34 -32.66
CA GLN A 7 -2.74 -43.04 -32.27
C GLN A 7 -2.46 -41.55 -32.01
N ARG A 8 -3.47 -40.67 -32.06
CA ARG A 8 -3.29 -39.23 -31.75
C ARG A 8 -3.66 -38.83 -30.31
N ALA A 9 -4.18 -39.74 -29.50
CA ALA A 9 -4.66 -39.43 -28.14
C ALA A 9 -3.68 -39.80 -27.00
N SER A 10 -2.50 -40.35 -27.27
CA SER A 10 -1.58 -40.85 -26.23
C SER A 10 -0.24 -40.08 -26.08
N LYS A 11 -0.11 -38.87 -26.66
CA LYS A 11 1.08 -38.02 -26.52
C LYS A 11 0.82 -36.72 -25.74
N LEU A 12 0.23 -36.84 -24.55
CA LEU A 12 0.20 -35.76 -23.53
C LEU A 12 0.80 -36.23 -22.20
N GLY A 13 1.69 -37.22 -22.26
CA GLY A 13 2.41 -37.78 -21.13
C GLY A 13 3.91 -37.57 -21.25
N GLU A 14 4.36 -36.31 -21.29
CA GLU A 14 5.69 -35.97 -20.78
C GLU A 14 5.49 -35.05 -19.58
N LYS A 15 5.39 -35.69 -18.41
CA LYS A 15 5.51 -35.07 -17.08
C LYS A 15 6.95 -34.59 -16.93
N GLY A 16 7.29 -33.49 -17.59
CA GLY A 16 8.51 -32.74 -17.34
C GLY A 16 8.47 -32.18 -15.92
N TRP A 17 9.62 -32.16 -15.25
CA TRP A 17 9.86 -31.74 -13.86
C TRP A 17 9.34 -30.33 -13.46
N PHE A 18 8.75 -29.57 -14.39
CA PHE A 18 8.13 -28.25 -14.22
C PHE A 18 6.60 -28.30 -14.45
N SER A 19 5.80 -28.41 -13.38
CA SER A 19 4.39 -28.05 -13.46
C SER A 19 4.24 -26.52 -13.49
N GLU A 20 3.28 -25.99 -14.26
CA GLU A 20 2.99 -24.54 -14.36
C GLU A 20 2.90 -23.88 -12.97
N ASP A 21 2.33 -24.59 -11.99
CA ASP A 21 2.19 -24.11 -10.61
C ASP A 21 3.53 -23.90 -9.90
N ARG A 22 4.53 -24.78 -10.11
CA ARG A 22 5.85 -24.65 -9.48
C ARG A 22 6.60 -23.43 -10.00
N LEU A 23 6.53 -23.17 -11.31
CA LEU A 23 7.12 -21.97 -11.90
C LEU A 23 6.49 -20.70 -11.33
N ALA A 24 5.18 -20.71 -11.09
CA ALA A 24 4.50 -19.59 -10.50
C ALA A 24 4.86 -19.38 -9.01
N TYR A 25 5.00 -20.45 -8.21
CA TYR A 25 5.53 -20.32 -6.84
C TYR A 25 6.95 -19.75 -6.81
N ILE A 26 7.83 -20.21 -7.71
CA ILE A 26 9.18 -19.67 -7.87
C ILE A 26 9.13 -18.18 -8.26
N SER A 27 8.23 -17.80 -9.17
CA SER A 27 8.06 -16.40 -9.58
C SER A 27 7.59 -15.53 -8.42
N ILE A 28 6.67 -16.00 -7.58
CA ILE A 28 6.20 -15.27 -6.39
C ILE A 28 7.34 -15.10 -5.39
N LEU A 29 8.09 -16.16 -5.09
CA LEU A 29 9.22 -16.11 -4.17
C LEU A 29 10.30 -15.14 -4.66
N PHE A 30 10.62 -15.21 -5.96
CA PHE A 30 11.56 -14.30 -6.60
C PHE A 30 11.08 -12.84 -6.48
N THR A 31 9.82 -12.58 -6.78
CA THR A 31 9.24 -11.23 -6.76
C THR A 31 9.18 -10.64 -5.35
N LEU A 32 8.81 -11.45 -4.35
CA LEU A 32 8.84 -11.02 -2.95
C LEU A 32 10.27 -10.77 -2.46
N GLY A 33 11.22 -11.63 -2.84
CA GLY A 33 12.64 -11.43 -2.56
C GLY A 33 13.17 -10.15 -3.19
N MET A 34 12.82 -9.89 -4.44
CA MET A 34 13.19 -8.68 -5.16
C MET A 34 12.61 -7.43 -4.47
N GLY A 35 11.31 -7.41 -4.17
CA GLY A 35 10.69 -6.30 -3.46
C GLY A 35 11.30 -6.04 -2.08
N ALA A 36 11.73 -7.09 -1.36
CA ALA A 36 12.46 -6.95 -0.10
C ALA A 36 13.86 -6.34 -0.30
N VAL A 37 14.57 -6.72 -1.36
CA VAL A 37 15.86 -6.10 -1.74
C VAL A 37 15.66 -4.64 -2.11
N THR A 38 14.63 -4.31 -2.89
CA THR A 38 14.29 -2.93 -3.26
C THR A 38 13.95 -2.08 -2.03
N ALA A 39 13.14 -2.62 -1.11
CA ALA A 39 12.84 -1.97 0.18
C ALA A 39 14.10 -1.76 1.03
N TYR A 40 14.99 -2.75 1.08
CA TYR A 40 16.24 -2.66 1.82
C TYR A 40 17.18 -1.61 1.21
N ALA A 41 17.35 -1.62 -0.11
CA ALA A 41 18.17 -0.67 -0.84
C ALA A 41 17.74 0.77 -0.53
N LEU A 42 16.43 1.05 -0.54
CA LEU A 42 15.88 2.36 -0.19
C LEU A 42 16.28 2.87 1.20
N THR A 43 16.32 1.98 2.19
CA THR A 43 16.73 2.39 3.55
C THR A 43 18.20 2.80 3.65
N ARG A 44 19.00 2.48 2.63
CA ARG A 44 20.43 2.79 2.55
C ARG A 44 20.77 3.87 1.51
N VAL A 45 19.81 4.33 0.71
CA VAL A 45 20.11 5.34 -0.30
C VAL A 45 20.35 6.68 0.36
N ASP A 46 21.59 7.15 0.19
CA ASP A 46 21.97 8.52 0.47
C ASP A 46 21.74 9.32 -0.82
N TYR A 47 20.79 10.25 -0.82
CA TYR A 47 20.34 10.95 -2.04
C TYR A 47 21.42 11.82 -2.71
N LEU A 48 22.61 11.92 -2.08
CA LEU A 48 23.80 12.57 -2.61
C LEU A 48 24.72 11.63 -3.41
N SER A 49 24.53 10.30 -3.35
CA SER A 49 25.27 9.33 -4.17
C SER A 49 24.53 9.02 -5.47
N ASN A 50 25.29 8.76 -6.54
CA ASN A 50 24.81 8.46 -7.90
C ASN A 50 24.12 7.08 -8.02
N ASP A 51 23.52 6.56 -6.94
CA ASP A 51 22.87 5.25 -6.85
C ASP A 51 21.44 5.24 -7.41
N THR A 52 20.94 6.38 -7.90
CA THR A 52 19.60 6.52 -8.50
C THR A 52 19.36 5.53 -9.65
N ASP A 53 20.37 5.25 -10.47
CA ASP A 53 20.27 4.30 -11.59
C ASP A 53 19.98 2.88 -11.11
N THR A 54 20.59 2.46 -9.99
CA THR A 54 20.35 1.12 -9.44
C THR A 54 18.92 0.96 -8.92
N LEU A 55 18.40 1.98 -8.24
CA LEU A 55 17.01 2.00 -7.77
C LEU A 55 16.02 1.95 -8.93
N ILE A 56 16.27 2.68 -10.02
CA ILE A 56 15.41 2.68 -11.20
C ILE A 56 15.34 1.26 -11.77
N TRP A 57 16.48 0.56 -11.91
CA TRP A 57 16.47 -0.83 -12.38
C TRP A 57 15.74 -1.78 -11.44
N LEU A 58 15.90 -1.64 -10.13
CA LEU A 58 15.17 -2.44 -9.13
C LEU A 58 13.65 -2.26 -9.29
N VAL A 59 13.18 -1.00 -9.42
CA VAL A 59 11.76 -0.68 -9.63
C VAL A 59 11.24 -1.22 -10.96
N VAL A 60 12.03 -1.14 -12.02
CA VAL A 60 11.65 -1.69 -13.34
C VAL A 60 11.51 -3.21 -13.27
N ILE A 61 12.41 -3.90 -12.57
CA ILE A 61 12.32 -5.35 -12.36
C ILE A 61 11.06 -5.69 -11.56
N ASP A 62 10.78 -4.96 -10.47
CA ASP A 62 9.57 -5.17 -9.66
C ASP A 62 8.28 -4.92 -10.47
N ALA A 63 8.26 -3.87 -11.30
CA ALA A 63 7.13 -3.57 -12.19
C ALA A 63 6.91 -4.68 -13.25
N LEU A 64 7.99 -5.23 -13.81
CA LEU A 64 7.91 -6.33 -14.76
C LEU A 64 7.44 -7.62 -14.07
N ALA A 65 7.94 -7.91 -12.86
CA ALA A 65 7.49 -9.02 -12.06
C ALA A 65 5.99 -8.91 -11.70
N LEU A 66 5.54 -7.69 -11.38
CA LEU A 66 4.13 -7.38 -11.14
C LEU A 66 3.26 -7.64 -12.37
N LEU A 67 3.71 -7.28 -13.56
CA LEU A 67 3.01 -7.59 -14.81
C LEU A 67 2.89 -9.10 -15.05
N VAL A 68 3.96 -9.86 -14.81
CA VAL A 68 3.95 -11.32 -14.94
C VAL A 68 2.95 -11.94 -13.97
N LEU A 69 3.04 -11.61 -12.68
CA LEU A 69 2.12 -12.11 -11.66
C LEU A 69 0.67 -11.69 -11.92
N GLY A 70 0.45 -10.42 -12.31
CA GLY A 70 -0.86 -9.91 -12.68
C GLY A 70 -1.47 -10.66 -13.86
N THR A 71 -0.66 -11.02 -14.87
CA THR A 71 -1.11 -11.82 -16.01
C THR A 71 -1.47 -13.26 -15.60
N LEU A 72 -0.68 -13.88 -14.71
CA LEU A 72 -0.96 -15.22 -14.19
C LEU A 72 -2.27 -15.24 -13.38
N VAL A 73 -2.44 -14.30 -12.47
CA VAL A 73 -3.67 -14.14 -11.68
C VAL A 73 -4.86 -13.84 -12.58
N GLY A 74 -4.71 -12.90 -13.52
CA GLY A 74 -5.76 -12.54 -14.48
C GLY A 74 -6.21 -13.73 -15.33
N ARG A 75 -5.26 -14.54 -15.81
CA ARG A 75 -5.55 -15.79 -16.53
C ARG A 75 -6.32 -16.78 -15.67
N GLN A 76 -5.98 -16.90 -14.39
CA GLN A 76 -6.66 -17.83 -13.48
C GLN A 76 -8.09 -17.38 -13.14
N ILE A 77 -8.29 -16.08 -12.89
CA ILE A 77 -9.62 -15.49 -12.74
C ILE A 77 -10.45 -15.70 -14.01
N TRP A 78 -9.85 -15.46 -15.19
CA TRP A 78 -10.51 -15.66 -16.47
C TRP A 78 -10.94 -17.11 -16.68
N ARG A 79 -10.08 -18.08 -16.34
CA ARG A 79 -10.39 -19.51 -16.42
C ARG A 79 -11.61 -19.86 -15.57
N LEU A 80 -11.62 -19.44 -14.30
CA LEU A 80 -12.76 -19.67 -13.40
C LEU A 80 -14.04 -19.00 -13.90
N TRP A 81 -13.93 -17.80 -14.47
CA TRP A 81 -15.08 -17.09 -15.02
C TRP A 81 -15.62 -17.73 -16.30
N SER A 82 -14.74 -18.25 -17.16
CA SER A 82 -15.11 -18.99 -18.37
C SER A 82 -15.82 -20.30 -18.04
N GLU A 83 -15.37 -21.03 -17.02
CA GLU A 83 -16.01 -22.27 -16.54
C GLU A 83 -17.46 -22.04 -16.09
N ARG A 84 -17.80 -20.86 -15.55
CA ARG A 84 -19.18 -20.48 -15.22
C ARG A 84 -20.08 -20.36 -16.47
N ARG A 85 -19.51 -20.00 -17.63
CA ARG A 85 -20.27 -19.77 -18.87
C ARG A 85 -20.66 -21.07 -19.57
N GLN A 86 -19.92 -22.16 -19.35
CA GLN A 86 -20.20 -23.49 -19.90
C GLN A 86 -21.17 -24.22 -18.96
N ARG A 87 -22.46 -24.25 -19.32
CA ARG A 87 -23.59 -24.74 -18.49
C ARG A 87 -23.64 -26.28 -18.34
N LEU A 88 -22.55 -26.93 -17.96
CA LEU A 88 -22.54 -28.36 -17.65
C LEU A 88 -22.96 -28.59 -16.18
N ALA A 89 -23.88 -29.51 -15.95
CA ALA A 89 -24.44 -29.82 -14.63
C ALA A 89 -23.32 -30.21 -13.64
N GLY A 90 -23.22 -29.53 -12.48
CA GLY A 90 -22.20 -29.74 -11.44
C GLY A 90 -21.24 -28.56 -11.20
N HIS A 91 -21.11 -27.62 -12.14
CA HIS A 91 -20.11 -26.53 -12.07
C HIS A 91 -20.47 -25.35 -11.15
N GLN A 92 -21.72 -25.27 -10.66
CA GLN A 92 -22.17 -24.17 -9.80
C GLN A 92 -21.52 -24.20 -8.41
N LEU A 93 -21.22 -25.39 -7.89
CA LEU A 93 -20.57 -25.55 -6.59
C LEU A 93 -19.09 -25.14 -6.66
N HIS A 94 -18.40 -25.52 -7.74
CA HIS A 94 -16.99 -25.19 -7.94
C HIS A 94 -16.73 -23.68 -7.92
N TRP A 95 -17.53 -22.92 -8.68
CA TRP A 95 -17.43 -21.46 -8.71
C TRP A 95 -17.76 -20.83 -7.35
N ARG A 96 -18.86 -21.24 -6.71
CA ARG A 96 -19.27 -20.65 -5.42
C ARG A 96 -18.22 -20.87 -4.34
N MET A 97 -17.64 -22.07 -4.28
CA MET A 97 -16.59 -22.40 -3.32
C MET A 97 -15.29 -21.67 -3.65
N ALA A 98 -14.91 -21.57 -4.93
CA ALA A 98 -13.73 -20.79 -5.35
C ALA A 98 -13.84 -19.31 -4.97
N VAL A 99 -15.02 -18.70 -5.14
CA VAL A 99 -15.27 -17.29 -4.74
C VAL A 99 -15.25 -17.13 -3.22
N LEU A 100 -15.85 -18.05 -2.46
CA LEU A 100 -15.84 -17.99 -0.99
C LEU A 100 -14.42 -18.13 -0.43
N PHE A 101 -13.68 -19.15 -0.85
CA PHE A 101 -12.30 -19.37 -0.39
C PHE A 101 -11.36 -18.26 -0.87
N GLY A 102 -11.44 -17.86 -2.14
CA GLY A 102 -10.66 -16.75 -2.68
C GLY A 102 -10.96 -15.44 -1.95
N GLY A 103 -12.23 -15.17 -1.66
CA GLY A 103 -12.65 -14.01 -0.87
C GLY A 103 -12.10 -14.03 0.55
N VAL A 104 -12.21 -15.16 1.26
CA VAL A 104 -11.69 -15.31 2.64
C VAL A 104 -10.18 -15.08 2.71
N THR A 105 -9.40 -15.53 1.71
CA THR A 105 -7.95 -15.29 1.69
C THR A 105 -7.59 -13.86 1.26
N THR A 106 -8.31 -13.30 0.29
CA THR A 106 -7.97 -12.00 -0.31
C THR A 106 -8.43 -10.84 0.55
N PHE A 107 -9.56 -10.97 1.25
CA PHE A 107 -10.19 -9.87 1.99
C PHE A 107 -9.27 -9.27 3.08
N PRO A 108 -8.61 -10.07 3.95
CA PRO A 108 -7.64 -9.53 4.90
C PRO A 108 -6.45 -8.85 4.22
N ALA A 109 -5.95 -9.41 3.11
CA ALA A 109 -4.82 -8.84 2.38
C ALA A 109 -5.16 -7.47 1.78
N VAL A 110 -6.38 -7.30 1.25
CA VAL A 110 -6.89 -6.00 0.78
C VAL A 110 -6.95 -5.00 1.94
N ILE A 111 -7.52 -5.39 3.08
CA ILE A 111 -7.63 -4.50 4.25
C ILE A 111 -6.24 -4.06 4.73
N VAL A 112 -5.31 -4.99 4.89
CA VAL A 112 -3.93 -4.69 5.31
C VAL A 112 -3.25 -3.75 4.31
N THR A 113 -3.44 -3.99 3.01
CA THR A 113 -2.90 -3.13 1.96
C THR A 113 -3.45 -1.71 2.04
N LEU A 114 -4.77 -1.56 2.16
CA LEU A 114 -5.43 -0.25 2.29
C LEU A 114 -5.00 0.47 3.57
N PHE A 115 -4.89 -0.25 4.68
CA PHE A 115 -4.43 0.30 5.95
C PHE A 115 -2.96 0.75 5.89
N ALA A 116 -2.11 -0.03 5.25
CA ALA A 116 -0.71 0.33 5.04
C ALA A 116 -0.58 1.60 4.17
N LEU A 117 -1.35 1.69 3.07
CA LEU A 117 -1.39 2.89 2.23
C LEU A 117 -1.88 4.11 3.00
N PHE A 118 -2.92 3.94 3.84
CA PHE A 118 -3.42 5.01 4.71
C PHE A 118 -2.36 5.49 5.71
N ILE A 119 -1.65 4.56 6.37
CA ILE A 119 -0.56 4.91 7.30
C ILE A 119 0.54 5.69 6.59
N VAL A 120 0.96 5.24 5.41
CA VAL A 120 2.02 5.91 4.65
C VAL A 120 1.60 7.33 4.30
N ASP A 121 0.38 7.53 3.76
CA ASP A 121 -0.14 8.86 3.43
C ASP A 121 -0.26 9.75 4.68
N TYR A 122 -0.83 9.24 5.77
CA TYR A 122 -1.03 9.99 7.00
C TYR A 122 0.29 10.36 7.70
N SER A 123 1.23 9.42 7.77
CA SER A 123 2.54 9.60 8.41
C SER A 123 3.38 10.67 7.69
N LEU A 124 3.35 10.67 6.35
CA LEU A 124 4.16 11.59 5.54
C LEU A 124 3.62 13.02 5.58
N ARG A 125 2.29 13.23 5.64
CA ARG A 125 1.69 14.57 5.64
C ARG A 125 1.87 15.32 6.95
N GLY A 126 1.66 14.67 8.09
CA GLY A 126 1.42 15.36 9.36
C GLY A 126 2.65 15.78 10.16
N TRP A 127 3.78 15.06 10.06
CA TRP A 127 4.87 15.24 11.02
C TRP A 127 6.04 16.09 10.53
N PHE A 128 6.31 16.11 9.22
CA PHE A 128 7.56 16.66 8.66
C PHE A 128 7.41 17.98 7.90
N ALA A 129 6.38 18.13 7.07
CA ALA A 129 6.27 19.32 6.21
C ALA A 129 5.82 20.56 6.97
N GLU A 130 4.74 20.46 7.76
CA GLU A 130 4.11 21.62 8.37
C GLU A 130 4.89 22.16 9.58
N ARG A 131 5.41 21.27 10.45
CA ARG A 131 6.12 21.68 11.67
C ARG A 131 7.46 22.34 11.37
N ILE A 132 8.21 21.83 10.39
CA ILE A 132 9.51 22.40 10.01
C ILE A 132 9.30 23.73 9.29
N SER A 133 8.38 23.78 8.31
CA SER A 133 8.01 25.03 7.63
C SER A 133 7.60 26.12 8.63
N THR A 134 6.72 25.77 9.58
CA THR A 134 6.24 26.72 10.59
C THR A 134 7.37 27.21 11.48
N ALA A 135 8.20 26.30 12.01
CA ALA A 135 9.32 26.68 12.87
C ALA A 135 10.35 27.59 12.16
N VAL A 136 10.65 27.30 10.89
CA VAL A 136 11.59 28.07 10.09
C VAL A 136 11.01 29.46 9.75
N ASN A 137 9.76 29.52 9.29
CA ASN A 137 9.09 30.80 8.99
C ASN A 137 8.92 31.67 10.23
N GLU A 138 8.53 31.09 11.38
CA GLU A 138 8.44 31.83 12.64
C GLU A 138 9.82 32.31 13.13
N SER A 139 10.90 31.55 12.87
CA SER A 139 12.26 32.00 13.18
C SER A 139 12.66 33.23 12.35
N VAL A 140 12.31 33.26 11.05
CA VAL A 140 12.50 34.46 10.21
C VAL A 140 11.69 35.64 10.75
N ARG A 141 10.42 35.41 11.10
CA ARG A 141 9.52 36.45 11.63
C ARG A 141 10.05 37.06 12.93
N VAL A 142 10.57 36.24 13.84
CA VAL A 142 11.16 36.70 15.10
C VAL A 142 12.41 37.54 14.85
N ALA A 143 13.29 37.11 13.94
CA ALA A 143 14.50 37.85 13.58
C ALA A 143 14.16 39.21 12.93
N GLU A 144 13.18 39.24 12.03
CA GLU A 144 12.69 40.47 11.40
C GLU A 144 12.05 41.42 12.40
N SER A 145 11.25 40.90 13.34
CA SER A 145 10.66 41.70 14.42
C SER A 145 11.72 42.33 15.33
N TYR A 146 12.79 41.59 15.66
CA TYR A 146 13.91 42.10 16.45
C TYR A 146 14.65 43.22 15.72
N PHE A 147 14.87 43.05 14.41
CA PHE A 147 15.48 44.09 13.57
C PHE A 147 14.61 45.35 13.52
N ASP A 148 13.30 45.19 13.28
CA ASP A 148 12.34 46.29 13.23
C ASP A 148 12.25 47.04 14.56
N GLU A 149 12.30 46.34 15.69
CA GLU A 149 12.35 46.96 17.02
C GLU A 149 13.60 47.85 17.18
N HIS A 150 14.77 47.34 16.77
CA HIS A 150 16.01 48.12 16.81
C HIS A 150 15.99 49.29 15.82
N ALA A 151 15.45 49.10 14.63
CA ALA A 151 15.27 50.15 13.63
C ALA A 151 14.38 51.29 14.14
N ARG A 152 13.25 50.96 14.77
CA ARG A 152 12.35 51.95 15.39
C ARG A 152 13.00 52.66 16.57
N SER A 153 13.70 51.92 17.43
CA SER A 153 14.44 52.50 18.56
C SER A 153 15.49 53.52 18.09
N ILE A 154 16.32 53.14 17.12
CA ILE A 154 17.34 54.03 16.55
C ILE A 154 16.71 55.23 15.86
N SER A 155 15.60 55.03 15.13
CA SER A 155 14.90 56.14 14.47
C SER A 155 14.43 57.21 15.47
N GLY A 156 13.85 56.80 16.60
CA GLY A 156 13.43 57.71 17.66
C GLY A 156 14.60 58.45 18.33
N GLU A 157 15.68 57.74 18.63
CA GLU A 157 16.89 58.32 19.23
C GLU A 157 17.55 59.35 18.29
N VAL A 158 17.59 59.07 17.00
CA VAL A 158 18.19 59.92 15.97
C VAL A 158 17.41 61.20 15.75
N LEU A 159 16.09 61.12 15.72
CA LEU A 159 15.24 62.32 15.67
C LEU A 159 15.45 63.20 16.90
N THR A 160 15.56 62.59 18.08
CA THR A 160 15.82 63.34 19.31
C THR A 160 17.21 63.98 19.30
N MET A 161 18.24 63.24 18.86
CA MET A 161 19.59 63.75 18.68
C MET A 161 19.66 64.90 17.66
N ALA A 162 18.97 64.77 16.53
CA ALA A 162 18.88 65.82 15.52
C ALA A 162 18.21 67.08 16.06
N ASN A 163 17.14 66.94 16.85
CA ASN A 163 16.47 68.06 17.50
C ASN A 163 17.37 68.77 18.52
N ASP A 164 18.14 68.02 19.31
CA ASP A 164 19.10 68.60 20.26
C ASP A 164 20.24 69.36 19.53
N ILE A 165 20.78 68.79 18.45
CA ILE A 165 21.79 69.44 17.58
C ILE A 165 21.21 70.70 16.92
N ASN A 166 19.96 70.65 16.47
CA ASN A 166 19.28 71.80 15.86
C ASN A 166 19.04 72.94 16.86
N ARG A 167 18.73 72.62 18.12
CA ARG A 167 18.54 73.61 19.20
C ARG A 167 19.84 74.31 19.57
N GLU A 168 20.95 73.58 19.58
CA GLU A 168 22.28 74.10 19.91
C GLU A 168 23.03 74.68 18.70
N ALA A 169 22.40 74.74 17.52
CA ALA A 169 23.06 75.13 16.28
C ALA A 169 23.76 76.51 16.37
N TYR A 170 23.12 77.50 17.00
CA TYR A 170 23.69 78.83 17.19
C TYR A 170 25.05 78.83 17.92
N ARG A 171 25.29 77.83 18.78
CA ARG A 171 26.52 77.70 19.59
C ARG A 171 27.58 76.84 18.90
N LEU A 172 27.14 75.86 18.11
CA LEU A 172 27.97 74.81 17.51
C LEU A 172 28.42 75.11 16.08
N VAL A 173 27.66 75.91 15.33
CA VAL A 173 27.96 76.29 13.94
C VAL A 173 29.34 76.99 13.86
N GLY A 174 30.16 76.58 12.90
CA GLY A 174 31.50 77.13 12.67
C GLY A 174 32.58 76.66 13.66
N LYS A 175 32.25 75.82 14.66
CA LYS A 175 33.20 75.33 15.67
C LYS A 175 33.34 73.81 15.64
N GLY A 176 34.04 73.28 14.63
CA GLY A 176 34.18 71.83 14.39
C GLY A 176 34.63 71.00 15.60
N ASN A 177 35.59 71.50 16.40
CA ASN A 177 36.06 70.79 17.60
C ASN A 177 35.00 70.70 18.72
N LEU A 178 34.19 71.75 18.89
CA LEU A 178 33.09 71.78 19.87
C LEU A 178 31.94 70.88 19.41
N MET A 179 31.61 70.94 18.12
CA MET A 179 30.61 70.07 17.50
C MET A 179 30.99 68.58 17.61
N GLY A 180 32.26 68.23 17.35
CA GLY A 180 32.73 66.84 17.48
C GLY A 180 32.65 66.29 18.91
N ARG A 181 32.96 67.11 19.92
CA ARG A 181 32.77 66.74 21.34
C ARG A 181 31.28 66.57 21.66
N TYR A 182 30.45 67.52 21.25
CA TYR A 182 29.00 67.43 21.45
C TYR A 182 28.38 66.19 20.80
N LEU A 183 28.80 65.85 19.58
CA LEU A 183 28.39 64.62 18.90
C LEU A 183 28.85 63.36 19.63
N SER A 184 30.04 63.39 20.24
CA SER A 184 30.56 62.26 21.04
C SER A 184 29.73 62.05 22.30
N ASP A 185 29.38 63.13 23.01
CA ASP A 185 28.54 63.08 24.20
C ASP A 185 27.12 62.59 23.85
N GLN A 186 26.53 63.12 22.78
CA GLN A 186 25.22 62.70 22.29
C GLN A 186 25.20 61.23 21.84
N ALA A 187 26.24 60.78 21.15
CA ALA A 187 26.36 59.38 20.74
C ALA A 187 26.47 58.46 21.96
N ALA A 188 27.31 58.82 22.94
CA ALA A 188 27.49 58.03 24.16
C ALA A 188 26.20 57.95 25.00
N LEU A 189 25.47 59.06 25.15
CA LEU A 189 24.21 59.11 25.90
C LEU A 189 23.12 58.19 25.32
N ARG A 190 23.13 57.97 24.01
CA ARG A 190 22.10 57.24 23.27
C ARG A 190 22.54 55.84 22.85
N ASN A 191 23.69 55.36 23.36
CA ASN A 191 24.30 54.07 23.01
C ASN A 191 24.53 53.92 21.48
N MET A 192 24.95 55.01 20.84
CA MET A 192 25.37 55.02 19.44
C MET A 192 26.88 54.82 19.39
N ALA A 193 27.33 53.96 18.48
CA ALA A 193 28.74 53.65 18.25
C ALA A 193 29.47 54.84 17.62
N ASP A 194 28.82 55.55 16.70
CA ASP A 194 29.34 56.72 16.02
C ASP A 194 28.23 57.68 15.61
N ALA A 195 28.61 58.94 15.43
CA ALA A 195 27.74 60.00 14.93
C ALA A 195 28.56 60.95 14.06
N ILE A 196 28.02 61.30 12.91
CA ILE A 196 28.70 62.04 11.87
C ILE A 196 27.70 63.02 11.26
N ILE A 197 28.15 64.26 11.05
CA ILE A 197 27.41 65.23 10.26
C ILE A 197 28.13 65.39 8.92
N PHE A 198 27.39 65.25 7.84
CA PHE A 198 27.89 65.38 6.47
C PHE A 198 26.93 66.24 5.63
N ASP A 199 27.41 66.80 4.53
CA ASP A 199 26.58 67.57 3.59
C ASP A 199 25.99 66.70 2.46
N GLY A 200 25.18 67.28 1.57
CA GLY A 200 24.58 66.54 0.45
C GLY A 200 25.58 66.08 -0.60
N THR A 201 26.84 66.53 -0.53
CA THR A 201 27.95 66.04 -1.37
C THR A 201 28.70 64.87 -0.73
N GLY A 202 28.38 64.51 0.51
CA GLY A 202 29.07 63.49 1.30
C GLY A 202 30.30 64.02 2.06
N GLN A 203 30.55 65.33 2.05
CA GLN A 203 31.65 65.91 2.81
C GLN A 203 31.33 65.92 4.31
N VAL A 204 32.25 65.41 5.12
CA VAL A 204 32.09 65.36 6.58
C VAL A 204 32.33 66.74 7.19
N LEU A 205 31.30 67.27 7.85
CA LEU A 205 31.31 68.56 8.55
C LEU A 205 31.77 68.41 10.01
N ALA A 206 31.37 67.33 10.67
CA ALA A 206 31.79 67.01 12.04
C ALA A 206 31.64 65.51 12.31
N LYS A 207 32.39 64.99 13.29
CA LYS A 207 32.36 63.57 13.65
C LYS A 207 32.61 63.35 15.14
N SER A 208 32.02 62.30 15.69
CA SER A 208 32.31 61.85 17.05
C SER A 208 33.70 61.21 17.15
N GLN A 209 34.22 61.08 18.38
CA GLN A 209 35.56 60.57 18.66
C GLN A 209 35.81 59.17 18.07
N PHE A 210 34.79 58.30 18.04
CA PHE A 210 34.90 56.91 17.58
C PHE A 210 34.39 56.70 16.13
N ALA A 211 34.11 57.78 15.41
CA ALA A 211 33.77 57.73 13.99
C ALA A 211 35.04 57.60 13.12
N PHE A 212 35.41 56.37 12.80
CA PHE A 212 36.57 56.06 11.93
C PHE A 212 36.25 56.27 10.44
N ALA A 213 37.27 56.66 9.66
CA ALA A 213 37.11 57.12 8.29
C ALA A 213 36.77 56.03 7.24
N ILE A 214 36.78 54.76 7.62
CA ILE A 214 36.41 53.63 6.75
C ILE A 214 34.88 53.54 6.52
N THR A 215 34.09 54.34 7.25
CA THR A 215 32.62 54.36 7.23
C THR A 215 32.00 55.05 6.00
N PHE A 216 32.79 55.78 5.20
CA PHE A 216 32.31 56.73 4.17
C PHE A 216 32.16 56.17 2.75
N ALA A 217 32.39 54.87 2.54
CA ALA A 217 32.66 54.35 1.20
C ALA A 217 31.49 54.38 0.20
N ASN A 218 30.22 54.54 0.61
CA ASN A 218 29.09 54.63 -0.31
C ASN A 218 27.86 55.25 0.39
N LEU A 219 27.74 56.58 0.42
CA LEU A 219 26.45 57.22 0.68
C LEU A 219 25.66 57.19 -0.63
N GLU A 220 24.73 56.26 -0.75
CA GLU A 220 23.88 56.17 -1.93
C GLU A 220 23.04 57.46 -2.04
N SER A 221 22.97 58.06 -3.24
CA SER A 221 22.22 59.31 -3.46
C SER A 221 20.74 59.19 -3.06
N SER A 222 20.18 57.98 -3.14
CA SER A 222 18.80 57.68 -2.74
C SER A 222 18.53 57.95 -1.25
N TRP A 223 19.51 57.74 -0.36
CA TRP A 223 19.35 57.94 1.08
C TRP A 223 19.31 59.42 1.45
N VAL A 224 20.16 60.22 0.81
CA VAL A 224 20.20 61.66 1.02
C VAL A 224 18.92 62.31 0.51
N GLU A 225 18.38 61.86 -0.64
CA GLU A 225 17.11 62.36 -1.16
C GLU A 225 15.91 62.02 -0.25
N GLN A 226 15.87 60.82 0.33
CA GLN A 226 14.83 60.45 1.30
C GLN A 226 14.97 61.25 2.60
N ALA A 227 16.19 61.36 3.14
CA ALA A 227 16.46 62.17 4.32
C ALA A 227 16.13 63.66 4.08
N ARG A 228 16.34 64.16 2.86
CA ARG A 228 16.00 65.54 2.47
C ARG A 228 14.50 65.82 2.55
N LYS A 229 13.65 64.81 2.34
CA LYS A 229 12.20 64.88 2.53
C LYS A 229 11.78 64.89 4.01
N GLY A 230 12.74 64.74 4.94
CA GLY A 230 12.49 64.71 6.38
C GLY A 230 12.24 63.32 6.94
N GLU A 231 12.45 62.28 6.14
CA GLU A 231 12.33 60.88 6.57
C GLU A 231 13.60 60.41 7.29
N VAL A 232 13.47 59.50 8.25
CA VAL A 232 14.62 58.80 8.83
C VAL A 232 14.91 57.59 7.95
N VAL A 233 16.10 57.54 7.37
CA VAL A 233 16.52 56.42 6.52
C VAL A 233 17.32 55.44 7.34
N ILE A 234 16.83 54.20 7.45
CA ILE A 234 17.50 53.11 8.15
C ILE A 234 18.29 52.26 7.17
N LEU A 235 19.53 51.94 7.53
CA LEU A 235 20.50 51.28 6.68
C LEU A 235 21.13 50.11 7.42
N ARG A 236 21.17 48.96 6.76
CA ARG A 236 21.97 47.82 7.21
C ARG A 236 23.37 47.97 6.64
N ALA A 237 24.38 48.04 7.51
CA ALA A 237 25.78 48.03 7.06
C ALA A 237 26.31 46.59 7.12
N ASP A 238 26.20 45.88 6.00
CA ASP A 238 26.42 44.44 5.88
C ASP A 238 27.80 43.98 6.39
N GLU A 239 28.83 44.81 6.25
CA GLU A 239 30.21 44.44 6.64
C GLU A 239 30.57 44.79 8.10
N THR A 240 29.78 45.63 8.79
CA THR A 240 30.20 46.23 10.08
C THR A 240 29.30 45.89 11.27
N ASN A 241 28.30 45.02 11.10
CA ASN A 241 27.30 44.69 12.13
C ASN A 241 26.67 45.94 12.79
N LYS A 242 26.47 46.98 11.99
CA LYS A 242 25.88 48.25 12.44
C LYS A 242 24.58 48.49 11.72
N LEU A 243 23.57 48.93 12.47
CA LEU A 243 22.44 49.63 11.90
C LEU A 243 22.78 51.11 11.87
N ARG A 244 22.59 51.74 10.72
CA ARG A 244 22.81 53.16 10.55
C ARG A 244 21.50 53.86 10.29
N ALA A 245 21.44 55.11 10.68
CA ALA A 245 20.28 55.95 10.49
C ALA A 245 20.73 57.33 10.02
N VAL A 246 20.05 57.84 8.99
CA VAL A 246 20.32 59.16 8.42
C VAL A 246 19.09 60.04 8.60
N VAL A 247 19.30 61.27 9.06
CA VAL A 247 18.25 62.29 9.16
C VAL A 247 18.79 63.66 8.79
N LYS A 248 17.96 64.53 8.22
CA LYS A 248 18.32 65.92 7.94
C LYS A 248 18.37 66.77 9.21
N LEU A 249 19.35 67.67 9.30
CA LEU A 249 19.41 68.71 10.31
C LEU A 249 18.76 70.00 9.78
N ASN A 250 17.61 70.39 10.33
CA ASN A 250 16.79 71.50 9.83
C ASN A 250 17.36 72.89 10.14
N SER A 251 18.20 73.02 11.17
CA SER A 251 18.87 74.29 11.49
C SER A 251 20.11 74.56 10.62
N TYR A 252 20.39 73.69 9.64
CA TYR A 252 21.53 73.74 8.74
C TYR A 252 21.03 73.65 7.29
N VAL A 253 21.72 74.29 6.35
CA VAL A 253 21.24 74.40 4.94
C VAL A 253 21.20 73.03 4.27
N ASP A 254 22.34 72.33 4.29
CA ASP A 254 22.51 71.02 3.68
C ASP A 254 23.40 70.17 4.57
N ALA A 255 22.85 69.72 5.70
CA ALA A 255 23.55 68.86 6.64
C ALA A 255 22.65 67.71 7.10
N TYR A 256 23.24 66.52 7.19
CA TYR A 256 22.59 65.28 7.56
C TYR A 256 23.39 64.63 8.69
N LEU A 257 22.67 64.12 9.68
CA LEU A 257 23.20 63.34 10.77
C LEU A 257 23.12 61.86 10.40
N LEU A 258 24.28 61.21 10.29
CA LEU A 258 24.43 59.76 10.25
C LEU A 258 24.83 59.28 11.64
N VAL A 259 24.10 58.32 12.19
CA VAL A 259 24.56 57.57 13.37
C VAL A 259 24.65 56.10 13.05
N GLY A 260 25.49 55.38 13.79
CA GLY A 260 25.56 53.93 13.77
C GLY A 260 25.39 53.34 15.16
N ARG A 261 24.66 52.24 15.28
CA ARG A 261 24.56 51.43 16.50
C ARG A 261 24.94 49.99 16.18
N PHE A 262 25.77 49.39 17.03
CA PHE A 262 26.09 47.97 16.90
C PHE A 262 24.84 47.13 17.18
N ILE A 263 24.61 46.15 16.30
CA ILE A 263 23.67 45.05 16.54
C ILE A 263 24.50 43.82 16.85
N ASP A 264 24.00 42.94 17.71
CA ASP A 264 24.65 41.65 17.97
C ASP A 264 24.81 40.88 16.66
N SER A 265 26.06 40.62 16.30
CA SER A 265 26.44 39.81 15.13
C SER A 265 25.74 38.46 15.07
N LYS A 266 25.40 37.86 16.23
CA LYS A 266 24.68 36.60 16.30
C LYS A 266 23.27 36.71 15.74
N VAL A 267 22.61 37.86 15.92
CA VAL A 267 21.24 38.07 15.42
C VAL A 267 21.25 38.33 13.92
N LEU A 268 22.21 39.13 13.45
CA LEU A 268 22.39 39.39 12.02
C LEU A 268 22.72 38.09 11.25
N LEU A 269 23.68 37.31 11.75
CA LEU A 269 24.04 36.02 11.17
C LEU A 269 22.89 35.02 11.27
N ALA A 270 22.17 34.95 12.41
CA ALA A 270 21.02 34.09 12.54
C ALA A 270 19.90 34.48 11.56
N MET A 271 19.66 35.76 11.33
CA MET A 271 18.65 36.22 10.37
C MET A 271 18.99 35.79 8.93
N ASP A 272 20.24 35.98 8.49
CA ASP A 272 20.67 35.58 7.15
C ASP A 272 20.67 34.06 6.99
N GLN A 273 21.20 33.33 7.97
CA GLN A 273 21.18 31.87 7.98
C GLN A 273 19.75 31.31 7.98
N THR A 274 18.84 31.93 8.75
CA THR A 274 17.45 31.49 8.81
C THR A 274 16.71 31.82 7.52
N ARG A 275 16.97 32.97 6.88
CA ARG A 275 16.39 33.31 5.56
C ARG A 275 16.89 32.36 4.47
N LEU A 276 18.19 32.08 4.44
CA LEU A 276 18.77 31.11 3.51
C LEU A 276 18.16 29.72 3.74
N ALA A 277 18.16 29.23 4.99
CA ALA A 277 17.57 27.94 5.33
C ALA A 277 16.06 27.88 5.04
N ALA A 278 15.32 28.98 5.24
CA ALA A 278 13.90 29.08 4.86
C ALA A 278 13.70 28.99 3.35
N SER A 279 14.53 29.68 2.58
CA SER A 279 14.48 29.63 1.12
C SER A 279 14.87 28.25 0.58
N ASP A 280 15.91 27.63 1.14
CA ASP A 280 16.34 26.27 0.81
C ASP A 280 15.23 25.28 1.15
N TYR A 281 14.60 25.41 2.31
CA TYR A 281 13.48 24.56 2.70
C TYR A 281 12.26 24.73 1.79
N GLN A 282 11.92 25.97 1.39
CA GLN A 282 10.84 26.23 0.44
C GLN A 282 11.13 25.61 -0.94
N GLN A 283 12.39 25.63 -1.38
CA GLN A 283 12.82 24.97 -2.62
C GLN A 283 12.80 23.44 -2.48
N LEU A 284 13.21 22.90 -1.33
CA LEU A 284 13.12 21.47 -1.01
C LEU A 284 11.67 21.00 -0.92
N GLY A 285 10.71 21.85 -0.54
CA GLY A 285 9.28 21.52 -0.56
C GLY A 285 8.80 21.04 -1.92
N PHE A 286 9.38 21.55 -3.02
CA PHE A 286 9.08 21.07 -4.37
C PHE A 286 9.72 19.72 -4.68
N GLN A 287 10.89 19.40 -4.11
CA GLN A 287 11.56 18.09 -4.24
C GLN A 287 11.00 17.03 -3.27
N GLN A 288 10.41 17.44 -2.15
CA GLN A 288 9.74 16.56 -1.19
C GLN A 288 8.50 15.89 -1.80
N LEU A 289 7.81 16.56 -2.72
CA LEU A 289 6.71 15.97 -3.48
C LEU A 289 7.21 14.79 -4.32
N ASP A 290 8.34 14.93 -5.01
CA ASP A 290 8.95 13.84 -5.78
C ASP A 290 9.42 12.69 -4.89
N LEU A 291 9.98 12.98 -3.72
CA LEU A 291 10.45 11.97 -2.77
C LEU A 291 9.26 11.23 -2.12
N GLN A 292 8.23 11.95 -1.71
CA GLN A 292 6.99 11.38 -1.16
C GLN A 292 6.26 10.52 -2.19
N ILE A 293 6.16 10.99 -3.43
CA ILE A 293 5.56 10.23 -4.54
C ILE A 293 6.41 8.99 -4.84
N SER A 294 7.73 9.11 -4.89
CA SER A 294 8.62 7.97 -5.15
C SER A 294 8.49 6.88 -4.07
N PHE A 295 8.49 7.26 -2.79
CA PHE A 295 8.25 6.33 -1.69
C PHE A 295 6.85 5.72 -1.75
N ALA A 296 5.82 6.52 -2.04
CA ALA A 296 4.44 6.04 -2.15
C ALA A 296 4.27 5.05 -3.31
N VAL A 297 4.84 5.34 -4.48
CA VAL A 297 4.82 4.47 -5.65
C VAL A 297 5.52 3.15 -5.34
N LEU A 298 6.70 3.20 -4.73
CA LEU A 298 7.48 1.99 -4.43
C LEU A 298 6.81 1.13 -3.36
N PHE A 299 6.40 1.72 -2.23
CA PHE A 299 5.60 1.00 -1.24
C PHE A 299 4.31 0.45 -1.86
N GLY A 300 3.67 1.22 -2.76
CA GLY A 300 2.51 0.79 -3.51
C GLY A 300 2.78 -0.45 -4.37
N ILE A 301 3.92 -0.50 -5.07
CA ILE A 301 4.35 -1.67 -5.86
C ILE A 301 4.52 -2.87 -4.94
N ILE A 302 5.25 -2.74 -3.83
CA ILE A 302 5.48 -3.85 -2.88
C ILE A 302 4.16 -4.37 -2.31
N LEU A 303 3.27 -3.48 -1.86
CA LEU A 303 1.97 -3.86 -1.34
C LEU A 303 1.12 -4.56 -2.41
N LEU A 304 1.16 -4.07 -3.65
CA LEU A 304 0.46 -4.68 -4.77
C LEU A 304 1.04 -6.06 -5.13
N LEU A 305 2.36 -6.24 -5.05
CA LEU A 305 3.01 -7.54 -5.21
C LEU A 305 2.54 -8.55 -4.16
N ILE A 306 2.54 -8.15 -2.88
CA ILE A 306 2.05 -8.99 -1.78
C ILE A 306 0.57 -9.33 -1.98
N LEU A 307 -0.24 -8.36 -2.40
CA LEU A 307 -1.66 -8.54 -2.65
C LEU A 307 -1.90 -9.55 -3.79
N ILE A 308 -1.23 -9.38 -4.93
CA ILE A 308 -1.35 -10.27 -6.09
C ILE A 308 -0.85 -11.68 -5.74
N ALA A 309 0.28 -11.80 -5.03
CA ALA A 309 0.80 -13.08 -4.56
C ALA A 309 -0.21 -13.80 -3.63
N SER A 310 -0.79 -13.08 -2.68
CA SER A 310 -1.82 -13.61 -1.78
C SER A 310 -3.06 -14.08 -2.56
N LEU A 311 -3.50 -13.28 -3.53
CA LEU A 311 -4.65 -13.60 -4.38
C LEU A 311 -4.39 -14.86 -5.22
N TRP A 312 -3.19 -14.99 -5.79
CA TRP A 312 -2.77 -16.17 -6.54
C TRP A 312 -2.74 -17.42 -5.65
N ILE A 313 -2.12 -17.34 -4.47
CA ILE A 313 -2.04 -18.45 -3.51
C ILE A 313 -3.44 -18.87 -3.06
N GLY A 314 -4.30 -17.91 -2.69
CA GLY A 314 -5.66 -18.17 -2.25
C GLY A 314 -6.52 -18.81 -3.33
N LEU A 315 -6.42 -18.33 -4.57
CA LEU A 315 -7.17 -18.87 -5.69
C LEU A 315 -6.72 -20.30 -6.06
N ASN A 316 -5.40 -20.57 -6.01
CA ASN A 316 -4.86 -21.91 -6.21
C ASN A 316 -5.29 -22.89 -5.12
N LEU A 317 -5.18 -22.48 -3.86
CA LEU A 317 -5.60 -23.30 -2.74
C LEU A 317 -7.09 -23.64 -2.85
N ALA A 318 -7.92 -22.66 -3.23
CA ALA A 318 -9.33 -22.87 -3.47
C ALA A 318 -9.55 -23.93 -4.58
N THR A 319 -8.89 -23.80 -5.73
CA THR A 319 -9.03 -24.77 -6.82
C THR A 319 -8.49 -26.17 -6.48
N ALA A 320 -7.39 -26.24 -5.72
CA ALA A 320 -6.76 -27.50 -5.30
C ALA A 320 -7.66 -28.32 -4.36
N ILE A 321 -8.51 -27.66 -3.57
CA ILE A 321 -9.48 -28.32 -2.70
C ILE A 321 -10.77 -28.64 -3.47
N VAL A 322 -11.29 -27.64 -4.20
CA VAL A 322 -12.63 -27.68 -4.79
C VAL A 322 -12.73 -28.66 -5.97
N GLY A 323 -11.67 -28.79 -6.78
CA GLY A 323 -11.61 -29.74 -7.89
C GLY A 323 -11.77 -31.21 -7.46
N PRO A 324 -10.88 -31.73 -6.59
CA PRO A 324 -10.97 -33.08 -6.02
C PRO A 324 -12.31 -33.36 -5.33
N LEU A 325 -12.81 -32.43 -4.52
CA LEU A 325 -14.08 -32.60 -3.82
C LEU A 325 -15.26 -32.75 -4.80
N GLY A 326 -15.27 -31.98 -5.89
CA GLY A 326 -16.28 -32.12 -6.92
C GLY A 326 -16.22 -33.46 -7.65
N SER A 327 -15.04 -34.07 -7.78
CA SER A 327 -14.90 -35.42 -8.35
C SER A 327 -15.58 -36.47 -7.46
N VAL A 328 -15.41 -36.39 -6.14
CA VAL A 328 -16.10 -37.26 -5.18
C VAL A 328 -17.62 -37.09 -5.27
N ILE A 329 -18.09 -35.82 -5.29
CA ILE A 329 -19.53 -35.50 -5.42
C ILE A 329 -20.10 -36.05 -6.73
N HIS A 330 -19.36 -35.93 -7.84
CA HIS A 330 -19.80 -36.45 -9.13
C HIS A 330 -19.97 -37.97 -9.11
N VAL A 331 -19.03 -38.72 -8.51
CA VAL A 331 -19.15 -40.18 -8.38
C VAL A 331 -20.32 -40.56 -7.47
N ALA A 332 -20.52 -39.84 -6.36
CA ALA A 332 -21.67 -40.08 -5.48
C ALA A 332 -23.02 -39.89 -6.19
N GLU A 333 -23.13 -38.87 -7.04
CA GLU A 333 -24.34 -38.61 -7.83
C GLU A 333 -24.62 -39.73 -8.86
N GLN A 334 -23.57 -40.29 -9.45
CA GLN A 334 -23.69 -41.42 -10.40
C GLN A 334 -24.05 -42.73 -9.71
N VAL A 335 -23.53 -42.95 -8.50
CA VAL A 335 -23.89 -44.07 -7.63
C VAL A 335 -25.36 -43.98 -7.21
N ARG A 336 -25.87 -42.78 -6.92
CA ARG A 336 -27.30 -42.52 -6.68
C ARG A 336 -28.16 -42.91 -7.89
N GLY A 337 -27.65 -42.74 -9.10
CA GLY A 337 -28.26 -43.20 -10.35
C GLY A 337 -28.19 -44.72 -10.58
N GLY A 338 -27.60 -45.49 -9.66
CA GLY A 338 -27.49 -46.96 -9.72
C GLY A 338 -26.21 -47.47 -10.37
N ASN A 339 -25.31 -46.59 -10.81
CA ASN A 339 -24.03 -46.98 -11.41
C ASN A 339 -22.95 -47.13 -10.33
N LEU A 340 -22.77 -48.36 -9.85
CA LEU A 340 -21.75 -48.72 -8.85
C LEU A 340 -20.37 -48.99 -9.44
N SER A 341 -20.16 -48.81 -10.75
CA SER A 341 -18.88 -49.11 -11.41
C SER A 341 -17.93 -47.91 -11.43
N GLN A 342 -18.45 -46.69 -11.25
CA GLN A 342 -17.62 -45.49 -11.25
C GLN A 342 -16.81 -45.38 -9.95
N ARG A 343 -15.59 -44.86 -10.04
CA ARG A 343 -14.67 -44.72 -8.91
C ARG A 343 -14.10 -43.30 -8.87
N VAL A 344 -13.78 -42.83 -7.67
CA VAL A 344 -13.03 -41.59 -7.47
C VAL A 344 -11.58 -41.83 -7.89
N PRO A 345 -10.94 -40.91 -8.63
CA PRO A 345 -9.51 -41.02 -8.99
C PRO A 345 -8.61 -41.14 -7.76
N ASP A 346 -7.55 -41.95 -7.87
CA ASP A 346 -6.60 -42.18 -6.77
C ASP A 346 -5.48 -41.10 -6.71
N ASP A 347 -5.34 -40.24 -7.73
CA ASP A 347 -4.26 -39.26 -7.88
C ASP A 347 -4.67 -37.82 -7.50
N LEU A 348 -5.46 -37.68 -6.42
CA LEU A 348 -5.88 -36.36 -5.93
C LEU A 348 -4.71 -35.61 -5.28
N GLN A 349 -4.64 -34.30 -5.52
CA GLN A 349 -3.50 -33.45 -5.11
C GLN A 349 -3.30 -33.35 -3.59
N LEU A 350 -4.36 -33.54 -2.79
CA LEU A 350 -4.34 -33.43 -1.33
C LEU A 350 -4.55 -34.81 -0.71
N GLU A 351 -3.66 -35.19 0.22
CA GLU A 351 -3.64 -36.52 0.82
C GLU A 351 -4.94 -36.85 1.56
N GLU A 352 -5.49 -35.89 2.32
CA GLU A 352 -6.74 -36.07 3.07
C GLU A 352 -7.92 -36.33 2.13
N ILE A 353 -7.98 -35.65 0.98
CA ILE A 353 -9.03 -35.86 -0.01
C ILE A 353 -8.81 -37.20 -0.73
N SER A 354 -7.56 -37.58 -1.02
CA SER A 354 -7.23 -38.90 -1.55
C SER A 354 -7.69 -40.01 -0.60
N ARG A 355 -7.44 -39.89 0.70
CA ARG A 355 -7.89 -40.86 1.72
C ARG A 355 -9.42 -40.97 1.76
N LEU A 356 -10.14 -39.85 1.63
CA LEU A 356 -11.60 -39.83 1.50
C LEU A 356 -12.07 -40.57 0.24
N GLY A 357 -11.44 -40.30 -0.91
CA GLY A 357 -11.72 -40.97 -2.17
C GLY A 357 -11.55 -42.49 -2.07
N SER A 358 -10.43 -42.95 -1.51
CA SER A 358 -10.18 -44.39 -1.32
C SER A 358 -11.12 -45.03 -0.29
N ALA A 359 -11.53 -44.31 0.76
CA ALA A 359 -12.55 -44.79 1.70
C ALA A 359 -13.93 -44.92 1.01
N PHE A 360 -14.29 -43.95 0.17
CA PHE A 360 -15.52 -43.99 -0.61
C PHE A 360 -15.52 -45.16 -1.61
N ASN A 361 -14.41 -45.36 -2.33
CA ASN A 361 -14.25 -46.49 -3.25
C ASN A 361 -14.41 -47.85 -2.52
N ARG A 362 -13.83 -48.02 -1.32
CA ARG A 362 -14.00 -49.25 -0.51
C ARG A 362 -15.46 -49.51 -0.14
N MET A 363 -16.20 -48.47 0.25
CA MET A 363 -17.63 -48.58 0.52
C MET A 363 -18.42 -48.98 -0.73
N LEU A 364 -18.07 -48.46 -1.92
CA LEU A 364 -18.71 -48.86 -3.18
C LEU A 364 -18.45 -50.33 -3.52
N ASP A 365 -17.25 -50.84 -3.25
CA ASP A 365 -16.92 -52.25 -3.44
C ASP A 365 -17.76 -53.14 -2.51
N GLU A 366 -17.91 -52.75 -1.24
CA GLU A 366 -18.73 -53.47 -0.26
C GLU A 366 -20.22 -53.47 -0.65
N LEU A 367 -20.74 -52.33 -1.10
CA LEU A 367 -22.13 -52.21 -1.56
C LEU A 367 -22.38 -53.04 -2.83
N ALA A 368 -21.43 -53.06 -3.77
CA ALA A 368 -21.51 -53.90 -4.97
C ALA A 368 -21.54 -55.39 -4.63
N ARG A 369 -20.67 -55.85 -3.72
CA ARG A 369 -20.65 -57.24 -3.23
C ARG A 369 -21.94 -57.61 -2.52
N SER A 370 -22.46 -56.74 -1.64
CA SER A 370 -23.72 -56.97 -0.94
C SER A 370 -24.89 -57.13 -1.93
N ARG A 371 -24.95 -56.29 -2.97
CA ARG A 371 -25.95 -56.41 -4.04
C ARG A 371 -25.83 -57.73 -4.79
N GLU A 372 -24.61 -58.16 -5.14
CA GLU A 372 -24.38 -59.43 -5.82
C GLU A 372 -24.82 -60.63 -4.95
N GLN A 373 -24.49 -60.62 -3.66
CA GLN A 373 -24.93 -61.64 -2.70
C GLN A 373 -26.45 -61.70 -2.59
N LEU A 374 -27.13 -60.55 -2.54
CA LEU A 374 -28.59 -60.49 -2.51
C LEU A 374 -29.21 -61.07 -3.79
N VAL A 375 -28.65 -60.76 -4.97
CA VAL A 375 -29.11 -61.30 -6.26
C VAL A 375 -28.90 -62.82 -6.33
N GLN A 376 -27.72 -63.31 -5.92
CA GLN A 376 -27.43 -64.74 -5.86
C GLN A 376 -28.38 -65.47 -4.91
N ALA A 377 -28.62 -64.91 -3.71
CA ALA A 377 -29.55 -65.49 -2.74
C ALA A 377 -30.99 -65.54 -3.28
N ASN A 378 -31.44 -64.49 -3.96
CA ASN A 378 -32.76 -64.46 -4.60
C ASN A 378 -32.88 -65.53 -5.70
N THR A 379 -31.85 -65.63 -6.56
CA THR A 379 -31.79 -66.64 -7.63
C THR A 379 -31.82 -68.06 -7.06
N GLN A 380 -31.12 -68.31 -5.95
CA GLN A 380 -31.13 -69.61 -5.29
C GLN A 380 -32.49 -69.93 -4.66
N ILE A 381 -33.18 -68.93 -4.10
CA ILE A 381 -34.55 -69.08 -3.59
C ILE A 381 -35.50 -69.45 -4.74
N ASP A 382 -35.42 -68.76 -5.87
CA ASP A 382 -36.25 -69.04 -7.05
C ASP A 382 -36.00 -70.44 -7.61
N GLN A 383 -34.74 -70.83 -7.78
CA GLN A 383 -34.38 -72.20 -8.22
C GLN A 383 -34.89 -73.26 -7.24
N ARG A 384 -34.79 -73.02 -5.93
CA ARG A 384 -35.28 -73.94 -4.90
C ARG A 384 -36.81 -74.03 -4.92
N ARG A 385 -37.50 -72.93 -5.20
CA ARG A 385 -38.94 -72.90 -5.38
C ARG A 385 -39.36 -73.71 -6.60
N GLU A 386 -38.76 -73.46 -7.76
CA GLU A 386 -39.04 -74.18 -9.01
C GLU A 386 -38.78 -75.69 -8.86
N PHE A 387 -37.67 -76.07 -8.23
CA PHE A 387 -37.38 -77.47 -7.91
C PHE A 387 -38.46 -78.09 -7.02
N THR A 388 -38.90 -77.38 -5.97
CA THR A 388 -39.93 -77.89 -5.05
C THR A 388 -41.27 -78.06 -5.78
N GLU A 389 -41.67 -77.11 -6.63
CA GLU A 389 -42.88 -77.20 -7.45
C GLU A 389 -42.81 -78.36 -8.46
N ALA A 390 -41.68 -78.53 -9.14
CA ALA A 390 -41.45 -79.63 -10.08
C ALA A 390 -41.46 -81.00 -9.40
N VAL A 391 -40.80 -81.14 -8.23
CA VAL A 391 -40.83 -82.37 -7.44
C VAL A 391 -42.25 -82.68 -6.99
N LEU A 392 -42.98 -81.70 -6.44
CA LEU A 392 -44.37 -81.90 -6.00
C LEU A 392 -45.30 -82.28 -7.16
N GLY A 393 -45.09 -81.71 -8.35
CA GLY A 393 -45.83 -82.06 -9.56
C GLY A 393 -45.50 -83.46 -10.12
N GLY A 394 -44.28 -83.96 -9.89
CA GLY A 394 -43.80 -85.24 -10.39
C GLY A 394 -44.06 -86.46 -9.50
N VAL A 395 -44.54 -86.28 -8.25
CA VAL A 395 -44.83 -87.41 -7.36
C VAL A 395 -46.13 -88.11 -7.74
N SER A 396 -46.10 -89.44 -7.85
CA SER A 396 -47.27 -90.28 -8.11
C SER A 396 -48.30 -90.32 -6.96
N SER A 397 -47.95 -89.79 -5.80
CA SER A 397 -48.83 -89.66 -4.62
C SER A 397 -49.50 -88.29 -4.61
N GLY A 398 -50.77 -88.22 -4.19
CA GLY A 398 -51.45 -86.96 -3.95
C GLY A 398 -50.87 -86.25 -2.73
N VAL A 399 -50.39 -85.01 -2.90
CA VAL A 399 -49.84 -84.17 -1.82
C VAL A 399 -50.68 -82.90 -1.70
N ILE A 400 -51.09 -82.58 -0.46
CA ILE A 400 -51.89 -81.40 -0.14
C ILE A 400 -51.19 -80.65 1.01
N GLY A 401 -50.71 -79.44 0.74
CA GLY A 401 -50.22 -78.54 1.78
C GLY A 401 -51.36 -77.90 2.54
N LEU A 402 -51.25 -77.77 3.87
CA LEU A 402 -52.20 -77.10 4.75
C LEU A 402 -51.52 -75.92 5.45
N ASP A 403 -52.24 -74.83 5.69
CA ASP A 403 -51.76 -73.74 6.54
C ASP A 403 -51.93 -74.06 8.04
N ARG A 404 -51.52 -73.11 8.90
CA ARG A 404 -51.64 -73.22 10.35
C ARG A 404 -53.08 -73.31 10.88
N TYR A 405 -54.08 -73.08 10.02
CA TYR A 405 -55.52 -73.16 10.32
C TYR A 405 -56.18 -74.37 9.65
N GLY A 406 -55.39 -75.26 9.04
CA GLY A 406 -55.88 -76.45 8.36
C GLY A 406 -56.49 -76.18 6.99
N LYS A 407 -56.30 -75.00 6.40
CA LYS A 407 -56.79 -74.69 5.05
C LYS A 407 -55.82 -75.16 4.00
N ILE A 408 -56.34 -75.70 2.90
CA ILE A 408 -55.51 -76.19 1.80
C ILE A 408 -54.81 -75.03 1.09
N THR A 409 -53.48 -75.10 0.96
CA THR A 409 -52.64 -74.06 0.33
C THR A 409 -52.06 -74.49 -1.00
N LEU A 410 -51.70 -75.77 -1.15
CA LEU A 410 -51.04 -76.24 -2.37
C LEU A 410 -51.34 -77.74 -2.64
N PRO A 411 -52.34 -78.07 -3.48
CA PRO A 411 -52.57 -79.43 -3.94
C PRO A 411 -51.74 -79.73 -5.21
N ASN A 412 -51.04 -80.86 -5.25
CA ASN A 412 -50.30 -81.27 -6.45
C ASN A 412 -51.23 -81.83 -7.57
N ALA A 413 -50.69 -82.02 -8.78
CA ALA A 413 -51.45 -82.53 -9.93
C ALA A 413 -52.14 -83.88 -9.64
N THR A 414 -51.45 -84.79 -8.96
CA THR A 414 -52.00 -86.09 -8.56
C THR A 414 -53.16 -85.95 -7.55
N ALA A 415 -53.05 -85.05 -6.56
CA ALA A 415 -54.14 -84.79 -5.60
C ALA A 415 -55.38 -84.20 -6.28
N ARG A 416 -55.20 -83.30 -7.25
CA ARG A 416 -56.30 -82.76 -8.07
C ARG A 416 -56.98 -83.86 -8.88
N SER A 417 -56.19 -84.74 -9.50
CA SER A 417 -56.71 -85.88 -10.26
C SER A 417 -57.46 -86.88 -9.37
N LEU A 418 -56.96 -87.15 -8.16
CA LEU A 418 -57.56 -88.08 -7.21
C LEU A 418 -58.84 -87.53 -6.57
N LEU A 419 -58.88 -86.23 -6.27
CA LEU A 419 -60.04 -85.57 -5.66
C LEU A 419 -61.06 -85.06 -6.69
N ALA A 420 -60.74 -85.12 -7.99
CA ALA A 420 -61.54 -84.63 -9.11
C ALA A 420 -62.02 -83.17 -8.91
N LYS A 421 -61.16 -82.32 -8.35
CA LYS A 421 -61.45 -80.90 -8.06
C LYS A 421 -60.35 -79.98 -8.57
N SER A 422 -60.74 -78.77 -8.97
CA SER A 422 -59.83 -77.75 -9.47
C SER A 422 -59.13 -76.99 -8.33
N ASP A 423 -58.06 -76.25 -8.64
CA ASP A 423 -57.34 -75.43 -7.65
C ASP A 423 -58.27 -74.44 -6.94
N THR A 424 -59.22 -73.85 -7.67
CA THR A 424 -60.20 -72.91 -7.13
C THR A 424 -61.20 -73.55 -6.17
N ASP A 425 -61.42 -74.86 -6.24
CA ASP A 425 -62.34 -75.59 -5.37
C ASP A 425 -61.67 -76.13 -4.11
N LEU A 426 -60.34 -76.26 -4.12
CA LEU A 426 -59.55 -76.85 -3.06
C LEU A 426 -58.82 -75.77 -2.23
N ILE A 427 -58.22 -74.77 -2.87
CA ILE A 427 -57.38 -73.78 -2.17
C ILE A 427 -58.24 -72.88 -1.27
N GLY A 428 -57.84 -72.78 0.01
CA GLY A 428 -58.48 -71.95 1.03
C GLY A 428 -59.69 -72.57 1.75
N LYS A 429 -60.03 -73.82 1.42
CA LYS A 429 -61.08 -74.62 2.07
C LYS A 429 -60.58 -75.35 3.30
#